data_AF-Q9BK92-F1
#
_entry.id   AF-Q9BK92-F1
#
_cell.length_a   1.000
_cell.length_b   1.000
_cell.length_c   1.000
_cell.angle_alpha   90.00
_cell.angle_beta   90.00
_cell.angle_gamma   90.00
#
_symmetry.space_group_name_H-M   'P 1'
#
loop_
_entity.id
_entity.type
_entity.pdbx_description
1 polymer ?
#
loop_
_entity_poly.entity_id
_entity_poly.type
_entity_poly.pdbx_seq_one_letter_code
_entity_poly.pdbx_strand_id
1 'polypeptide(L)'
;VISDEHGIDPTGTYHGESDLQMERINVFYNEASGGRYVPRAILVDLEPGTMDSVRAGPFGSLFRPDNFIFGQSGAGNIWAKGHYTEGTELLDAVMDVVRHEAESCDCLQGFQITHSL
;
A
#
# COMPACT_ATOMS: atom_id res chain seq x y z
N VAL A 1 -8.10 -6.64 9.97
CA VAL A 1 -9.40 -6.99 9.35
C VAL A 1 -9.18 -7.83 8.10
N ILE A 2 -8.77 -7.27 6.94
CA ILE A 2 -8.57 -8.09 5.72
C ILE A 2 -7.49 -9.17 5.93
N SER A 3 -6.30 -8.82 6.44
CA SER A 3 -5.26 -9.83 6.72
C SER A 3 -5.76 -10.92 7.67
N ASP A 4 -6.48 -10.55 8.73
CA ASP A 4 -7.01 -11.50 9.72
C ASP A 4 -8.08 -12.41 9.11
N GLU A 5 -8.98 -11.87 8.27
CA GLU A 5 -10.02 -12.62 7.56
C GLU A 5 -9.42 -13.65 6.60
N HIS A 6 -8.33 -13.28 5.92
CA HIS A 6 -7.58 -14.16 5.02
C HIS A 6 -6.51 -15.02 5.73
N GLY A 7 -6.39 -14.94 7.06
CA GLY A 7 -5.43 -15.74 7.83
C GLY A 7 -3.96 -15.41 7.53
N ILE A 8 -3.66 -14.18 7.11
CA ILE A 8 -2.30 -13.70 6.81
C ILE A 8 -1.72 -13.00 8.04
N ASP A 9 -0.58 -13.49 8.52
CA ASP A 9 0.11 -12.92 9.67
C ASP A 9 0.93 -11.65 9.30
N PRO A 10 1.54 -10.95 10.27
CA PRO A 10 2.43 -9.82 10.02
C PRO A 10 3.65 -10.09 9.14
N THR A 11 4.06 -11.36 9.02
CA THR A 11 5.17 -11.76 8.15
C THR A 11 4.71 -11.96 6.71
N GLY A 12 3.41 -12.06 6.47
CA GLY A 12 2.81 -12.37 5.18
C GLY A 12 2.62 -13.86 4.96
N THR A 13 2.74 -14.68 6.00
CA THR A 13 2.57 -16.13 5.94
C THR A 13 1.11 -16.50 6.21
N TYR A 14 0.57 -17.45 5.45
CA TYR A 14 -0.78 -17.96 5.65
C TYR A 14 -0.84 -18.98 6.79
N HIS A 15 -1.75 -18.75 7.73
CA HIS A 15 -2.06 -19.62 8.87
C HIS A 15 -3.56 -19.91 8.99
N GLY A 16 -4.32 -19.74 7.90
CA GLY A 16 -5.76 -20.00 7.90
C GLY A 16 -6.12 -21.48 7.91
N GLU A 17 -7.39 -21.74 8.18
CA GLU A 17 -7.95 -23.09 8.37
C GLU A 17 -8.95 -23.46 7.27
N SER A 18 -9.29 -22.53 6.37
CA SER A 18 -10.32 -22.73 5.34
C SER A 18 -9.84 -22.31 3.95
N ASP A 19 -10.09 -23.17 2.96
CA ASP A 19 -9.78 -22.87 1.55
C ASP A 19 -10.46 -21.60 1.03
N LEU A 20 -11.59 -21.20 1.63
CA LEU A 20 -12.30 -19.97 1.29
C LEU A 20 -11.49 -18.71 1.62
N GLN A 21 -10.56 -18.78 2.58
CA GLN A 21 -9.68 -17.66 2.92
C GLN A 21 -8.63 -17.43 1.83
N MET A 22 -8.31 -18.45 1.05
CA MET A 22 -7.39 -18.33 -0.08
C MET A 22 -8.12 -17.99 -1.38
N GLU A 23 -9.43 -18.17 -1.41
CA GLU A 23 -10.23 -17.79 -2.57
C GLU A 23 -10.13 -16.27 -2.77
N ARG A 24 -9.69 -15.85 -3.96
CA ARG A 24 -9.58 -14.44 -4.37
C ARG A 24 -8.63 -13.58 -3.54
N ILE A 25 -7.71 -14.19 -2.77
CA ILE A 25 -6.69 -13.44 -2.03
C ILE A 25 -5.84 -12.56 -2.97
N ASN A 26 -5.66 -13.00 -4.22
CA ASN A 26 -4.94 -12.30 -5.27
C ASN A 26 -5.51 -10.92 -5.64
N VAL A 27 -6.75 -10.62 -5.26
CA VAL A 27 -7.39 -9.30 -5.45
C VAL A 27 -6.66 -8.22 -4.66
N PHE A 28 -6.28 -8.51 -3.40
CA PHE A 28 -5.64 -7.54 -2.52
C PHE A 28 -4.16 -7.85 -2.23
N TYR A 29 -3.71 -9.07 -2.52
CA TYR A 29 -2.33 -9.50 -2.26
C TYR A 29 -1.65 -10.00 -3.52
N ASN A 30 -0.34 -9.79 -3.58
CA ASN A 30 0.59 -10.47 -4.45
C ASN A 30 1.19 -11.66 -3.71
N GLU A 31 1.28 -12.82 -4.36
CA GLU A 31 2.07 -13.93 -3.85
C GLU A 31 3.54 -13.72 -4.29
N ALA A 32 4.41 -13.50 -3.31
CA ALA A 32 5.85 -13.40 -3.49
C ALA A 32 6.54 -14.75 -3.28
N SER A 33 7.84 -14.81 -3.57
CA SER A 33 8.63 -16.02 -3.34
C SER A 33 8.55 -16.50 -1.89
N GLY A 34 8.50 -17.82 -1.71
CA GLY A 34 8.41 -18.44 -0.39
C GLY A 34 7.01 -18.47 0.23
N GLY A 35 5.95 -18.26 -0.57
CA GLY A 35 4.56 -18.32 -0.09
C GLY A 35 4.16 -17.11 0.75
N ARG A 36 4.84 -15.98 0.55
CA ARG A 36 4.62 -14.74 1.29
C ARG A 36 3.62 -13.86 0.54
N TYR A 37 2.55 -13.44 1.21
CA TYR A 37 1.54 -12.55 0.67
C TYR A 37 1.86 -11.10 1.01
N VAL A 38 1.96 -10.26 -0.02
CA VAL A 38 2.30 -8.83 0.09
C VAL A 38 1.12 -8.00 -0.40
N PRO A 39 0.60 -7.03 0.38
CA PRO A 39 -0.52 -6.19 -0.02
C PRO A 39 -0.23 -5.40 -1.30
N ARG A 40 -1.19 -5.34 -2.21
CA ARG A 40 -1.25 -4.43 -3.36
C ARG A 40 -1.63 -3.02 -2.89
N ALA A 41 -0.75 -2.39 -2.13
CA ALA A 41 -0.99 -1.08 -1.52
C ALA A 41 0.18 -0.14 -1.82
N ILE A 42 -0.16 1.15 -2.01
CA ILE A 42 0.78 2.25 -2.20
C ILE A 42 0.49 3.27 -1.10
N LEU A 43 1.50 3.62 -0.32
CA LEU A 43 1.39 4.54 0.80
C LEU A 43 2.05 5.85 0.40
N VAL A 44 1.26 6.92 0.43
CA VAL A 44 1.68 8.24 -0.02
C VAL A 44 1.42 9.26 1.07
N ASP A 45 2.43 10.04 1.42
CA ASP A 45 2.29 11.19 2.31
C ASP A 45 3.31 12.27 1.90
N LEU A 46 3.05 13.54 2.18
CA LEU A 46 4.03 14.59 1.96
C LEU A 46 5.06 14.66 3.10
N GLU A 47 4.77 14.03 4.24
CA GLU A 47 5.64 13.98 5.40
C GLU A 47 6.23 12.59 5.65
N PRO A 48 7.53 12.47 6.01
CA PRO A 48 8.16 11.18 6.27
C PRO A 48 7.65 10.51 7.57
N GLY A 49 7.18 11.28 8.55
CA GLY A 49 6.85 10.79 9.89
C GLY A 49 5.71 9.77 9.93
N THR A 50 4.77 9.84 8.99
CA THR A 50 3.67 8.86 8.87
C THR A 50 4.21 7.48 8.51
N MET A 51 5.26 7.41 7.68
CA MET A 51 5.82 6.15 7.20
C MET A 51 6.52 5.38 8.31
N ASP A 52 7.25 6.08 9.19
CA ASP A 52 7.85 5.47 10.38
C ASP A 52 6.79 4.90 11.31
N SER A 53 5.67 5.61 11.46
CA SER A 53 4.55 5.17 12.28
C SER A 53 3.89 3.91 11.72
N VAL A 54 3.70 3.82 10.40
CA VAL A 54 3.18 2.61 9.74
C VAL A 54 4.15 1.44 9.88
N ARG A 55 5.44 1.67 9.66
CA ARG A 55 6.49 0.62 9.76
C ARG A 55 6.65 0.09 11.17
N ALA A 56 6.47 0.93 12.19
CA ALA A 56 6.47 0.52 13.60
C ALA A 56 5.16 -0.20 14.00
N GLY A 57 4.13 -0.15 13.16
CA GLY A 57 2.87 -0.84 13.38
C GLY A 57 3.00 -2.37 13.29
N PRO A 58 2.01 -3.11 13.81
CA PRO A 58 2.04 -4.57 13.87
C PRO A 58 2.17 -5.24 12.50
N PHE A 59 1.65 -4.62 11.44
CA PHE A 59 1.74 -5.11 10.05
C PHE A 59 2.73 -4.28 9.21
N GLY A 60 3.58 -3.45 9.82
CA GLY A 60 4.48 -2.56 9.09
C GLY A 60 5.44 -3.29 8.15
N SER A 61 5.91 -4.47 8.55
CA SER A 61 6.80 -5.33 7.75
C SER A 61 6.13 -6.01 6.55
N LEU A 62 4.79 -5.98 6.50
CA LEU A 62 4.01 -6.66 5.47
C LEU A 62 4.04 -5.89 4.14
N PHE A 63 4.12 -4.56 4.20
CA PHE A 63 4.13 -3.69 3.02
C PHE A 63 5.49 -3.69 2.32
N ARG A 64 5.49 -3.59 0.99
CA ARG A 64 6.73 -3.47 0.21
C ARG A 64 7.37 -2.11 0.48
N PRO A 65 8.68 -2.03 0.86
CA PRO A 65 9.36 -0.77 1.09
C PRO A 65 9.32 0.20 -0.10
N ASP A 66 9.37 -0.34 -1.32
CA ASP A 66 9.33 0.44 -2.57
C ASP A 66 7.97 1.13 -2.82
N ASN A 67 6.92 0.69 -2.13
CA ASN A 67 5.57 1.25 -2.24
C ASN A 67 5.30 2.37 -1.23
N PHE A 68 6.32 2.82 -0.48
CA PHE A 68 6.27 3.99 0.39
C PHE A 68 6.83 5.20 -0.36
N ILE A 69 5.95 6.11 -0.75
CA ILE A 69 6.33 7.35 -1.43
C ILE A 69 6.09 8.50 -0.45
N PHE A 70 7.12 9.31 -0.18
CA PHE A 70 6.97 10.43 0.71
C PHE A 70 7.78 11.67 0.33
N GLY A 71 7.22 12.84 0.65
CA GLY A 71 7.88 14.12 0.50
C GLY A 71 8.81 14.47 1.67
N GLN A 72 9.30 15.71 1.67
CA GLN A 72 10.11 16.28 2.77
C GLN A 72 9.40 17.44 3.47
N SER A 73 8.16 17.74 3.09
CA SER A 73 7.44 18.97 3.44
C SER A 73 5.94 18.68 3.49
N GLY A 74 5.23 19.17 4.50
CA GLY A 74 3.79 18.97 4.63
C GLY A 74 2.94 19.97 3.82
N ALA A 75 1.72 19.55 3.48
CA ALA A 75 0.69 20.46 2.99
C ALA A 75 0.20 21.44 4.08
N GLY A 76 0.37 21.11 5.36
CA GLY A 76 0.02 21.99 6.49
C GLY A 76 -1.46 22.37 6.52
N ASN A 77 -2.36 21.42 6.23
CA ASN A 77 -3.82 21.63 6.09
C ASN A 77 -4.21 22.67 5.03
N ILE A 78 -3.36 22.90 4.01
CA ILE A 78 -3.65 23.76 2.88
C ILE A 78 -3.83 22.89 1.63
N TRP A 79 -5.08 22.76 1.18
CA TRP A 79 -5.40 21.99 -0.02
C TRP A 79 -4.60 22.44 -1.25
N ALA A 80 -4.45 23.75 -1.45
CA ALA A 80 -3.70 24.30 -2.58
C ALA A 80 -2.22 23.88 -2.58
N LYS A 81 -1.58 23.74 -1.41
CA LYS A 81 -0.20 23.24 -1.33
C LYS A 81 -0.13 21.78 -1.76
N GLY A 82 -1.06 20.96 -1.28
CA GLY A 82 -1.16 19.56 -1.66
C GLY A 82 -1.46 19.38 -3.15
N HIS A 83 -2.34 20.19 -3.72
CA HIS A 83 -2.81 19.98 -5.09
C HIS A 83 -1.95 20.65 -6.18
N TYR A 84 -1.39 21.85 -5.90
CA TYR A 84 -0.70 22.63 -6.94
C TYR A 84 0.82 22.72 -6.75
N THR A 85 1.34 22.55 -5.53
CA THR A 85 2.78 22.76 -5.28
C THR A 85 3.47 21.49 -4.77
N GLU A 86 3.38 21.19 -3.49
CA GLU A 86 4.15 20.12 -2.82
C GLU A 86 3.73 18.73 -3.35
N GLY A 87 2.44 18.49 -3.55
CA GLY A 87 1.99 17.20 -4.09
C GLY A 87 2.27 17.02 -5.57
N THR A 88 2.44 18.11 -6.33
CA THR A 88 2.88 18.03 -7.73
C THR A 88 4.30 17.47 -7.82
N GLU A 89 5.18 17.81 -6.89
CA GLU A 89 6.56 17.31 -6.87
C GLU A 89 6.62 15.79 -6.62
N LEU A 90 5.64 15.24 -5.89
CA LEU A 90 5.58 13.82 -5.57
C LEU A 90 4.82 12.99 -6.63
N LEU A 91 4.02 13.65 -7.47
CA LEU A 91 3.07 13.00 -8.38
C LEU A 91 3.74 11.99 -9.32
N ASP A 92 4.86 12.37 -9.95
CA ASP A 92 5.52 11.50 -10.92
C ASP A 92 6.02 10.20 -10.28
N ALA A 93 6.60 10.29 -9.07
CA ALA A 93 7.05 9.13 -8.31
C ALA A 93 5.89 8.20 -7.93
N VAL A 94 4.74 8.76 -7.51
CA VAL A 94 3.54 7.99 -7.22
C VAL A 94 3.03 7.30 -8.49
N MET A 95 2.97 8.01 -9.61
CA MET A 95 2.48 7.48 -10.88
C MET A 95 3.33 6.33 -11.42
N ASP A 96 4.65 6.37 -11.20
CA ASP A 96 5.54 5.27 -11.60
C ASP A 96 5.29 4.00 -10.78
N VAL A 97 5.10 4.12 -9.46
CA VAL A 97 4.76 2.97 -8.60
C VAL A 97 3.36 2.44 -8.93
N VAL A 98 2.38 3.32 -9.16
CA VAL A 98 1.03 2.93 -9.61
C VAL A 98 1.11 2.14 -10.92
N ARG A 99 1.92 2.61 -11.88
CA ARG A 99 2.12 1.91 -13.15
C ARG A 99 2.74 0.53 -12.93
N HIS A 100 3.78 0.44 -12.12
CA HIS A 100 4.43 -0.83 -11.80
C HIS A 100 3.46 -1.86 -11.19
N GLU A 101 2.65 -1.44 -10.21
CA GLU A 101 1.64 -2.32 -9.60
C GLU A 101 0.55 -2.70 -10.60
N ALA A 102 0.09 -1.76 -11.44
CA ALA A 102 -0.93 -2.03 -12.45
C ALA A 102 -0.44 -3.04 -13.51
N GLU A 103 0.81 -2.93 -13.95
CA GLU A 103 1.43 -3.87 -14.90
C GLU A 103 1.62 -5.28 -14.31
N SER A 104 1.70 -5.40 -12.98
CA SER A 104 1.76 -6.69 -12.27
C SER A 104 0.41 -7.40 -12.14
N CYS A 105 -0.68 -6.79 -12.62
CA CYS A 105 -2.02 -7.35 -12.55
C CYS A 105 -2.42 -8.01 -13.86
N ASP A 106 -2.98 -9.23 -13.80
CA ASP A 106 -3.51 -9.91 -14.99
C ASP A 106 -4.70 -9.16 -15.61
N CYS A 107 -5.58 -8.62 -14.75
CA CYS A 107 -6.73 -7.82 -15.15
C CYS A 107 -7.10 -6.84 -14.03
N LEU A 108 -6.54 -5.62 -14.10
CA LEU A 108 -6.80 -4.58 -13.11
C LEU A 108 -8.26 -4.10 -13.18
N GLN A 109 -8.98 -4.16 -12.06
CA GLN A 109 -10.37 -3.71 -11.97
C GLN A 109 -10.50 -2.20 -11.69
N GLY A 110 -9.57 -1.63 -10.93
CA GLY A 110 -9.61 -0.22 -10.53
C GLY A 110 -8.73 0.07 -9.32
N PHE A 111 -8.97 1.21 -8.68
CA PHE A 111 -8.22 1.69 -7.52
C PHE A 111 -9.16 1.99 -6.36
N GLN A 112 -8.74 1.64 -5.15
CA GLN A 112 -9.39 2.07 -3.91
C GLN A 112 -8.52 3.14 -3.24
N ILE A 113 -9.06 4.34 -3.06
CA ILE A 113 -8.33 5.47 -2.47
C ILE A 113 -8.92 5.78 -1.10
N THR A 114 -8.05 5.84 -0.09
CA THR A 114 -8.43 6.24 1.28
C THR A 114 -7.69 7.55 1.61
N HIS A 115 -8.45 8.64 1.78
CA HIS A 115 -7.89 9.95 2.14
C HIS A 115 -8.92 10.77 2.94
N SER A 116 -8.45 11.80 3.66
CA SER A 116 -9.30 12.81 4.27
C SER A 116 -9.70 13.90 3.26
N LEU A 117 -10.82 14.60 3.51
CA LEU A 117 -11.26 15.78 2.77
C LEU A 117 -10.73 17.07 3.41
#